data_AF-D2U1C4-F1
#
_entry.id   AF-D2U1C4-F1
#
_cell.length_a   1.000
_cell.length_b   1.000
_cell.length_c   1.000
_cell.angle_alpha   90.00
_cell.angle_beta   90.00
_cell.angle_gamma   90.00
#
_symmetry.space_group_name_H-M   'P 1'
#
loop_
_entity.id
_entity.type
_entity.pdbx_description
1 polymer ?
#
loop_
_entity_poly.entity_id
_entity_poly.type
_entity_poly.pdbx_seq_one_letter_code
_entity_poly.pdbx_strand_id
1 'polypeptide(L)'
;MKCDWNSDGAIFCNPPYSNIKPWVNKAAEQCRKQKQTIVMLLPSDTSTAWFYEGLNTADEIRFITEGRLLFVSAETGEQGTSGNSKGSVLFIWRPLEREVCKITHIRKKELLPLTTGCST
;
A
#
# COMPACT_ATOMS: atom_id res chain seq x y z
N MET A 1 0.52 -5.67 -17.12
CA MET A 1 0.76 -4.24 -16.78
C MET A 1 1.72 -3.67 -17.79
N LYS A 2 1.27 -2.78 -18.67
CA LYS A 2 2.12 -2.16 -19.70
C LYS A 2 2.17 -0.63 -19.63
N CYS A 3 1.22 0.01 -18.95
CA CYS A 3 1.21 1.46 -18.76
C CYS A 3 2.10 1.90 -17.59
N ASP A 4 2.57 3.14 -17.68
CA ASP A 4 3.21 3.86 -16.57
C ASP A 4 2.15 4.41 -15.61
N TRP A 5 2.53 4.56 -14.34
CA TRP A 5 1.70 5.15 -13.30
C TRP A 5 2.09 6.63 -13.17
N ASN A 6 1.41 7.49 -13.92
CA ASN A 6 1.64 8.94 -13.88
C ASN A 6 0.66 9.59 -12.90
N SER A 7 1.17 10.49 -12.05
CA SER A 7 0.42 11.28 -11.07
C SER A 7 1.10 12.64 -10.90
N ASP A 8 0.45 13.63 -10.27
CA ASP A 8 1.11 14.88 -9.84
C ASP A 8 1.66 14.79 -8.40
N GLY A 9 1.40 13.67 -7.70
CA GLY A 9 1.80 13.44 -6.32
C GLY A 9 2.02 11.97 -6.00
N ALA A 10 1.95 11.62 -4.72
CA ALA A 10 2.09 10.23 -4.30
C ALA A 10 0.99 9.35 -4.90
N ILE A 11 1.36 8.12 -5.29
CA ILE A 11 0.43 7.16 -5.87
C ILE A 11 -0.01 6.19 -4.78
N PHE A 12 -1.32 6.11 -4.54
CA PHE A 12 -1.91 5.08 -3.69
C PHE A 12 -2.36 3.90 -4.55
N CYS A 13 -1.99 2.68 -4.16
CA CYS A 13 -2.35 1.45 -4.86
C CYS A 13 -3.00 0.45 -3.89
N ASN A 14 -4.18 -0.04 -4.25
CA ASN A 14 -4.83 -1.15 -3.58
C ASN A 14 -5.10 -2.26 -4.63
N PRO A 15 -4.11 -3.12 -4.90
CA PRO A 15 -4.18 -4.05 -6.02
C PRO A 15 -5.18 -5.19 -5.74
N PRO A 16 -5.67 -5.88 -6.78
CA PRO A 16 -6.40 -7.13 -6.59
C PRO A 16 -5.52 -8.17 -5.89
N TYR A 17 -6.00 -8.71 -4.77
CA TYR A 17 -5.23 -9.64 -3.92
C TYR A 17 -5.06 -11.04 -4.51
N SER A 18 -5.74 -11.35 -5.62
CA SER A 18 -5.57 -12.63 -6.34
C SER A 18 -4.22 -12.76 -7.03
N ASN A 19 -3.54 -11.66 -7.35
CA ASN A 19 -2.23 -11.69 -8.02
C ASN A 19 -1.38 -10.45 -7.66
N ILE A 20 -0.83 -10.42 -6.44
CA ILE A 20 -0.13 -9.26 -5.87
C ILE A 20 1.27 -9.05 -6.47
N LYS A 21 2.04 -10.12 -6.72
CA LYS A 21 3.47 -10.03 -7.07
C LYS A 21 3.78 -9.05 -8.22
N PRO A 22 3.04 -9.05 -9.34
CA PRO A 22 3.29 -8.10 -10.42
C PRO A 22 3.13 -6.63 -10.02
N TRP A 23 2.22 -6.33 -9.08
CA TRP A 23 1.99 -4.96 -8.59
C TRP A 23 3.17 -4.47 -7.76
N VAL A 24 3.69 -5.32 -6.85
CA VAL A 24 4.87 -4.99 -6.03
C VAL A 24 6.07 -4.65 -6.92
N ASN A 25 6.33 -5.49 -7.93
CA ASN A 25 7.41 -5.25 -8.89
C ASN A 25 7.20 -3.92 -9.65
N LYS A 26 5.97 -3.67 -10.09
CA LYS A 26 5.63 -2.45 -10.83
C LYS A 26 5.77 -1.20 -9.96
N ALA A 27 5.39 -1.26 -8.69
CA ALA A 27 5.57 -0.16 -7.76
C ALA A 27 7.06 0.19 -7.59
N ALA A 28 7.92 -0.82 -7.36
CA ALA A 28 9.36 -0.58 -7.26
C ALA A 28 9.95 0.06 -8.55
N GLU A 29 9.52 -0.42 -9.72
CA GLU A 29 9.91 0.14 -11.02
C GLU A 29 9.44 1.61 -11.18
N GLN A 30 8.16 1.87 -10.94
CA GLN A 30 7.53 3.17 -11.19
C GLN A 30 8.00 4.24 -10.21
N CYS A 31 8.23 3.89 -8.93
CA CYS A 31 8.79 4.82 -7.96
C CYS A 31 10.13 5.39 -8.43
N ARG A 32 11.02 4.52 -8.93
CA ARG A 32 12.33 4.92 -9.47
C ARG A 32 12.20 5.69 -10.78
N LYS A 33 11.37 5.20 -11.71
CA LYS A 33 11.21 5.81 -13.04
C LYS A 33 10.60 7.20 -12.97
N GLN A 34 9.55 7.37 -12.17
CA GLN A 34 8.79 8.62 -12.08
C GLN A 34 9.31 9.57 -11.00
N LYS A 35 10.21 9.09 -10.13
CA LYS A 35 10.64 9.81 -8.91
C LYS A 35 9.45 10.22 -8.03
N GLN A 36 8.50 9.31 -7.85
CA GLN A 36 7.29 9.53 -7.06
C GLN A 36 7.14 8.50 -5.94
N THR A 37 6.59 8.94 -4.81
CA THR A 37 6.28 8.03 -3.70
C THR A 37 5.11 7.15 -4.09
N ILE A 38 5.22 5.85 -3.79
CA ILE A 38 4.14 4.89 -3.98
C ILE A 38 3.80 4.26 -2.64
N VAL A 39 2.52 4.23 -2.31
CA VAL A 39 1.98 3.58 -1.10
C VAL A 39 1.03 2.48 -1.54
N MET A 40 1.33 1.24 -1.17
CA MET A 40 0.52 0.08 -1.53
C MET A 40 -0.09 -0.58 -0.29
N LEU A 41 -1.40 -0.76 -0.28
CA LEU A 41 -2.12 -1.49 0.76
C LEU A 41 -2.17 -2.99 0.41
N LEU A 42 -1.66 -3.84 1.29
CA LEU A 42 -1.61 -5.29 1.11
C LEU A 42 -2.09 -6.04 2.37
N PRO A 43 -2.44 -7.34 2.25
CA PRO A 43 -2.59 -8.23 3.41
C PRO A 43 -1.28 -8.35 4.18
N SER A 44 -1.31 -8.44 5.50
CA SER A 44 -0.13 -8.78 6.31
C SER A 44 0.17 -10.27 6.23
N ASP A 45 0.74 -10.71 5.11
CA ASP A 45 1.12 -12.10 4.88
C ASP A 45 2.60 -12.25 4.55
N THR A 46 3.40 -12.36 5.62
CA THR A 46 4.86 -12.48 5.56
C THR A 46 5.36 -13.79 4.95
N SER A 47 4.47 -14.78 4.77
CA SER A 47 4.84 -16.10 4.23
C SER A 47 4.98 -16.13 2.71
N THR A 48 4.61 -15.05 2.02
CA THR A 48 4.49 -15.03 0.56
C THR A 48 5.73 -14.49 -0.14
N ALA A 49 5.96 -14.94 -1.37
CA ALA A 49 7.06 -14.46 -2.19
C ALA A 49 6.96 -12.96 -2.52
N TRP A 50 5.74 -12.40 -2.66
CA TRP A 50 5.57 -10.97 -2.92
C TRP A 50 5.88 -10.13 -1.69
N PHE A 51 5.71 -10.66 -0.48
CA PHE A 51 6.08 -9.95 0.74
C PHE A 51 7.60 -9.82 0.82
N TYR A 52 8.32 -10.92 0.56
CA TYR A 52 9.78 -10.92 0.49
C TYR A 52 10.30 -9.94 -0.58
N GLU A 53 9.69 -9.92 -1.75
CA GLU A 53 10.03 -8.97 -2.82
C GLU A 53 9.82 -7.52 -2.38
N GLY A 54 8.68 -7.23 -1.74
CA GLY A 54 8.42 -5.90 -1.22
C GLY A 54 9.39 -5.50 -0.10
N LEU A 55 9.80 -6.43 0.78
CA LEU A 55 10.83 -6.19 1.81
C LEU A 55 12.18 -5.78 1.20
N ASN A 56 12.54 -6.39 0.06
CA ASN A 56 13.78 -6.09 -0.63
C ASN A 56 13.73 -4.77 -1.42
N THR A 57 12.54 -4.31 -1.79
CA THR A 57 12.39 -3.17 -2.71
C THR A 57 11.81 -1.91 -2.09
N ALA A 58 10.97 -2.03 -1.06
CA ALA A 58 10.36 -0.91 -0.36
C ALA A 58 11.34 -0.25 0.62
N ASP A 59 11.09 1.02 0.90
CA ASP A 59 11.84 1.82 1.87
C ASP A 59 11.24 1.70 3.27
N GLU A 60 9.92 1.48 3.34
CA GLU A 60 9.22 1.27 4.59
C GLU A 60 8.07 0.27 4.42
N ILE A 61 7.98 -0.67 5.36
CA ILE A 61 6.83 -1.55 5.57
C ILE A 61 6.18 -1.14 6.88
N ARG A 62 4.94 -0.67 6.80
CA ARG A 62 4.20 -0.15 7.95
C ARG A 62 2.99 -1.02 8.23
N PHE A 63 3.05 -1.79 9.31
CA PHE A 63 1.94 -2.63 9.75
C PHE A 63 0.84 -1.78 10.39
N ILE A 64 -0.41 -2.07 10.03
CA ILE A 64 -1.58 -1.43 10.63
C ILE A 64 -2.06 -2.29 11.78
N THR A 65 -2.07 -1.71 12.98
CA THR A 65 -2.51 -2.37 14.22
C THR A 65 -3.91 -1.91 14.63
N GLU A 66 -4.52 -2.63 15.58
CA GLU A 66 -5.88 -2.34 16.09
C GLU A 66 -7.00 -2.51 15.05
N GLY A 67 -6.88 -3.51 14.18
CA GLY A 67 -7.93 -3.98 13.29
C GLY A 67 -7.61 -3.82 11.80
N ARG A 68 -8.43 -4.48 10.96
CA ARG A 68 -8.28 -4.45 9.50
C ARG A 68 -8.93 -3.20 8.91
N LEU A 69 -8.36 -2.69 7.81
CA LEU A 69 -9.06 -1.74 6.94
C LEU A 69 -10.16 -2.47 6.16
N LEU A 70 -11.40 -1.99 6.29
CA LEU A 70 -12.53 -2.51 5.55
C LEU A 70 -12.38 -2.07 4.10
N PHE A 71 -12.56 -3.01 3.16
CA PHE A 71 -12.62 -2.64 1.75
C PHE A 71 -13.91 -1.88 1.52
N VAL A 72 -13.82 -0.70 0.94
CA VAL A 72 -14.99 0.05 0.46
C VAL A 72 -14.93 0.03 -1.05
N SER A 73 -15.96 -0.53 -1.68
CA SER A 73 -16.08 -0.52 -3.13
C SER A 73 -16.19 0.92 -3.61
N ALA A 74 -15.34 1.32 -4.57
CA ALA A 74 -15.42 2.64 -5.16
C ALA A 74 -16.67 2.81 -6.04
N GLU A 75 -17.20 1.72 -6.60
CA GLU A 75 -18.38 1.73 -7.47
C GLU A 75 -19.69 1.71 -6.67
N THR A 76 -19.76 0.89 -5.62
CA THR A 76 -21.01 0.67 -4.87
C THR A 76 -21.04 1.36 -3.51
N GLY A 77 -19.90 1.85 -3.01
CA GLY A 77 -19.76 2.36 -1.64
C GLY A 77 -19.92 1.29 -0.56
N GLU A 78 -20.17 0.04 -0.95
CA GLU A 78 -20.42 -1.04 -0.01
C GLU A 78 -19.12 -1.55 0.62
N GLN A 79 -19.21 -1.89 1.90
CA GLN A 79 -18.13 -2.57 2.58
C GLN A 79 -18.07 -4.02 2.10
N GLY A 80 -16.92 -4.43 1.57
CA GLY A 80 -16.72 -5.79 1.10
C GLY A 80 -16.94 -6.83 2.21
N THR A 81 -17.67 -7.89 1.89
CA THR A 81 -17.89 -9.04 2.78
C THR A 81 -16.58 -9.82 3.00
N SER A 82 -16.46 -10.42 4.18
CA SER A 82 -15.19 -10.84 4.82
C SER A 82 -14.46 -12.01 4.13
N GLY A 83 -13.71 -11.75 3.05
CA GLY A 83 -12.87 -12.76 2.42
C GLY A 83 -11.42 -12.88 2.94
N ASN A 84 -10.88 -11.85 3.60
CA ASN A 84 -9.48 -11.82 4.07
C ASN A 84 -9.40 -11.66 5.59
N SER A 85 -9.01 -12.70 6.32
CA SER A 85 -8.84 -12.66 7.78
C SER A 85 -7.54 -11.99 8.22
N LYS A 86 -6.62 -11.69 7.29
CA LYS A 86 -5.29 -11.16 7.61
C LYS A 86 -5.36 -9.66 7.92
N GLY A 87 -4.43 -9.21 8.75
CA GLY A 87 -4.20 -7.78 9.01
C GLY A 87 -3.83 -7.01 7.74
N SER A 88 -3.63 -5.70 7.87
CA SER A 88 -3.24 -4.83 6.76
C SER A 88 -1.84 -4.28 6.95
N VAL A 89 -1.11 -4.10 5.85
CA VAL A 89 0.24 -3.53 5.83
C VAL A 89 0.36 -2.58 4.65
N LEU A 90 1.10 -1.48 4.85
CA LEU A 90 1.48 -0.56 3.79
C LEU A 90 2.91 -0.84 3.37
N PHE A 91 3.14 -1.01 2.07
CA PHE A 91 4.47 -0.97 1.47
C PHE A 91 4.67 0.42 0.86
N ILE A 92 5.75 1.08 1.23
CA ILE A 92 6.02 2.46 0.86
C ILE A 92 7.37 2.52 0.14
N TRP A 93 7.33 2.94 -1.12
CA TRP A 93 8.51 3.28 -1.92
C TRP A 93 8.63 4.79 -2.01
N ARG A 94 9.84 5.32 -1.84
CA ARG A 94 10.18 6.73 -1.90
C ARG A 94 11.24 6.96 -2.99
N PRO A 95 11.24 8.14 -3.64
CA PRO A 95 12.20 8.46 -4.68
C PRO A 95 13.54 8.94 -4.10
N LEU A 96 14.08 8.21 -3.11
CA LEU A 96 15.32 8.52 -2.40
C LEU A 96 16.25 7.31 -2.43
N GLU A 97 17.52 7.51 -2.09
CA GLU A 97 18.44 6.38 -1.92
C GLU A 97 18.03 5.54 -0.71
N ARG A 98 17.87 4.24 -0.94
CA ARG A 98 17.51 3.26 0.08
C ARG A 98 18.75 2.82 0.83
N GLU A 99 18.82 3.11 2.12
CA GLU A 99 19.81 2.51 3.02
C GLU A 99 19.32 1.14 3.50
N VAL A 100 18.20 1.10 4.24
CA VAL A 100 17.58 -0.11 4.80
C VAL A 100 16.05 0.04 4.79
N CYS A 101 15.32 -1.05 4.54
CA CYS A 101 13.87 -1.07 4.70
C CYS A 101 13.47 -0.92 6.18
N LYS A 102 12.76 0.15 6.51
CA LYS A 102 12.24 0.38 7.87
C LYS A 102 10.95 -0.41 8.09
N ILE A 103 10.86 -1.12 9.21
CA ILE A 103 9.63 -1.79 9.63
C ILE A 103 9.01 -0.99 10.78
N THR A 104 7.82 -0.46 10.56
CA THR A 104 7.11 0.40 11.52
C THR A 104 5.68 -0.07 11.73
N HIS A 105 5.00 0.53 12.71
CA HIS A 105 3.60 0.25 13.02
C HIS A 105 2.81 1.55 13.12
N ILE A 106 1.54 1.53 12.75
CA ILE A 106 0.60 2.63 12.95
C ILE A 106 -0.74 2.08 13.41
N ARG A 107 -1.40 2.76 14.36
CA ARG A 107 -2.73 2.36 14.81
C ARG A 107 -3.76 2.75 13.76
N LYS A 108 -4.74 1.89 13.49
CA LYS A 108 -5.82 2.17 12.52
C LYS A 108 -6.47 3.54 12.69
N LYS A 109 -6.70 3.97 13.94
CA LYS A 109 -7.29 5.28 14.27
C LYS A 109 -6.44 6.49 13.85
N GLU A 110 -5.12 6.31 13.72
CA GLU A 110 -4.18 7.37 13.34
C GLU A 110 -4.06 7.54 11.82
N LEU A 111 -4.63 6.62 11.03
CA LEU A 111 -4.72 6.76 9.57
C LEU A 111 -5.78 7.77 9.12
N LEU A 112 -6.75 8.11 9.98
CA LEU A 112 -7.96 8.87 9.63
C LEU A 112 -8.03 10.39 9.98
N PRO A 113 -6.98 11.22 10.12
CA PRO A 113 -7.20 12.62 10.53
C PRO A 113 -7.51 13.63 9.40
N LEU A 114 -7.64 13.26 8.12
CA LEU A 114 -7.59 14.26 7.02
C LEU A 114 -8.88 14.46 6.20
N THR A 115 -10.06 14.00 6.66
CA THR A 115 -11.32 14.27 5.94
C THR A 115 -12.33 15.15 6.70
N THR A 116 -12.02 15.62 7.90
CA THR A 116 -12.86 16.60 8.61
C THR A 116 -12.21 17.98 8.57
N GLY A 117 -12.20 18.60 7.39
CA GLY A 117 -11.56 19.90 7.21
C GLY A 117 -11.87 20.59 5.88
N CYS A 118 -13.03 20.33 5.28
CA CYS A 118 -13.60 21.21 4.25
C CYS A 118 -15.08 20.90 4.10
N SER A 119 -15.90 21.47 4.98
CA SER A 119 -17.29 21.74 4.67
C SER A 119 -17.33 23.17 4.14
N THR A 120 -17.73 23.31 2.87
CA THR A 120 -18.23 24.56 2.29
C THR A 120 -19.36 25.15 3.10
#